data_AF-A0A432DZA4-F1
#
_entry.id   AF-A0A432DZA4-F1
#
_cell.length_a   1.000
_cell.length_b   1.000
_cell.length_c   1.000
_cell.angle_alpha   90.00
_cell.angle_beta   90.00
_cell.angle_gamma   90.00
#
_symmetry.space_group_name_H-M   'P 1'
#
loop_
_entity.id
_entity.type
_entity.pdbx_description
1 polymer ?
#
loop_
_entity_poly.entity_id
_entity_poly.type
_entity_poly.pdbx_seq_one_letter_code
_entity_poly.pdbx_strand_id
1 'polypeptide(L)'
;MVSLENPSGATISGDNSATVYIVDNDKQAPVPSQQIQLNYIGSFDPSGNNSSSTEIVVHDPATQRLFTISSLTDVFDIIDFSTPSTPSVVKQSHGCVWRYYKYCRENGIIAAASQTNPQQNGSVVFFDINGNF
;
A
#
# COMPACT_ATOMS: atom_id res chain seq x y z
N MET A 1 37.43 1.81 -11.35
CA MET A 1 38.39 2.22 -12.41
C MET A 1 39.79 1.97 -11.87
N VAL A 2 40.65 1.34 -12.67
CA VAL A 2 42.05 1.06 -12.29
C VAL A 2 42.94 1.70 -13.35
N SER A 3 43.98 2.39 -12.93
CA SER A 3 45.01 3.01 -13.78
C SER A 3 46.36 2.37 -13.55
N LEU A 4 47.23 2.32 -14.57
CA LEU A 4 48.63 1.96 -14.36
C LEU A 4 49.41 3.24 -14.01
N GLU A 5 50.28 3.22 -13.01
CA GLU A 5 51.06 4.38 -12.62
C GLU A 5 52.50 3.97 -12.36
N ASN A 6 53.44 4.92 -12.53
CA ASN A 6 54.87 4.73 -12.26
C ASN A 6 55.54 3.56 -13.02
N PRO A 7 55.54 3.56 -14.37
CA PRO A 7 56.24 2.53 -15.12
C PRO A 7 57.76 2.61 -14.89
N SER A 8 58.41 1.46 -14.70
CA SER A 8 59.88 1.36 -14.60
C SER A 8 60.41 0.58 -15.79
N GLY A 9 61.31 1.18 -16.57
CA GLY A 9 61.88 0.57 -17.77
C GLY A 9 60.91 0.42 -18.97
N ALA A 10 59.74 1.06 -18.93
CA ALA A 10 58.74 1.02 -20.00
C ALA A 10 58.02 2.37 -20.16
N THR A 11 57.33 2.56 -21.29
CA THR A 11 56.48 3.74 -21.54
C THR A 11 55.03 3.29 -21.64
N ILE A 12 54.13 3.92 -20.85
CA ILE A 12 52.69 3.75 -21.01
C ILE A 12 52.23 4.62 -22.19
N SER A 13 51.62 4.01 -23.20
CA SER A 13 51.05 4.71 -24.36
C SER A 13 49.59 4.31 -24.56
N GLY A 14 48.76 5.26 -25.04
CA GLY A 14 47.31 5.06 -25.18
C GLY A 14 46.53 5.29 -23.88
N ASP A 15 45.34 4.69 -23.77
CA ASP A 15 44.46 4.83 -22.61
C ASP A 15 44.98 4.04 -21.42
N ASN A 16 45.37 4.76 -20.37
CA ASN A 16 45.96 4.20 -19.17
C ASN A 16 44.92 3.85 -18.07
N SER A 17 43.67 3.70 -18.47
CA SER A 17 42.57 3.45 -17.54
C SER A 17 41.72 2.30 -18.04
N ALA A 18 41.42 1.37 -17.14
CA ALA A 18 40.49 0.28 -17.38
C ALA A 18 39.31 0.40 -16.41
N THR A 19 38.11 0.24 -16.95
CA THR A 19 36.91 0.06 -16.13
C THR A 19 36.75 -1.42 -15.86
N VAL A 20 36.99 -1.81 -14.61
CA VAL A 20 36.75 -3.18 -14.13
C VAL A 20 35.31 -3.24 -13.62
N TYR A 21 34.50 -4.08 -14.26
CA TYR A 21 33.18 -4.44 -13.75
C TYR A 21 33.33 -5.65 -12.85
N ILE A 22 33.03 -5.48 -11.56
CA ILE A 22 32.88 -6.62 -10.65
C ILE A 22 31.41 -7.04 -10.75
N VAL A 23 31.18 -8.22 -11.31
CA VAL A 23 29.87 -8.86 -11.26
C VAL A 23 29.79 -9.59 -9.93
N ASP A 24 29.09 -8.99 -8.97
CA ASP A 24 28.82 -9.55 -7.64
C ASP A 24 27.74 -10.64 -7.74
N ASN A 25 28.08 -11.75 -8.40
CA ASN A 25 27.21 -12.92 -8.61
C ASN A 25 27.69 -14.18 -7.87
N ASP A 26 28.63 -14.01 -6.95
CA ASP A 26 29.17 -15.06 -6.08
C ASP A 26 28.11 -15.60 -5.10
N LYS A 27 27.12 -14.77 -4.75
CA LYS A 27 25.93 -15.18 -4.00
C LYS A 27 24.74 -15.39 -4.94
N GLN A 28 24.46 -16.64 -5.29
CA GLN A 28 23.18 -16.98 -5.92
C GLN A 28 22.02 -16.56 -5.01
N ALA A 29 21.02 -15.91 -5.60
CA ALA A 29 19.76 -15.68 -4.93
C ALA A 29 19.16 -17.03 -4.50
N PRO A 30 18.56 -17.15 -3.31
CA PRO A 30 17.86 -18.35 -2.91
C PRO A 30 16.81 -18.71 -3.97
N VAL A 31 16.81 -19.97 -4.42
CA VAL A 31 15.74 -20.47 -5.29
C VAL A 31 14.47 -20.53 -4.44
N PRO A 32 13.36 -19.89 -4.87
CA PRO A 32 12.12 -19.92 -4.10
C PRO A 32 11.65 -21.37 -3.96
N SER A 33 11.49 -21.83 -2.72
CA SER A 33 10.99 -23.19 -2.43
C SER A 33 9.55 -23.40 -2.87
N GLN A 34 8.84 -22.31 -3.19
CA GLN A 34 7.42 -22.28 -3.51
C GLN A 34 6.53 -22.93 -2.44
N GLN A 35 7.01 -22.98 -1.18
CA GLN A 35 6.28 -23.56 -0.05
C GLN A 35 4.97 -22.81 0.25
N ILE A 36 4.91 -21.50 -0.04
CA ILE A 36 3.69 -20.70 -0.02
C ILE A 36 3.57 -20.02 -1.38
N GLN A 37 2.40 -20.13 -1.99
CA GLN A 37 2.06 -19.46 -3.23
C GLN A 37 0.78 -18.68 -3.02
N LEU A 38 0.78 -17.41 -3.45
CA LEU A 38 -0.41 -16.58 -3.45
C LEU A 38 -1.08 -16.70 -4.82
N ASN A 39 -2.35 -17.08 -4.83
CA ASN A 39 -3.16 -17.03 -6.03
C ASN A 39 -3.84 -15.67 -6.13
N TYR A 40 -3.50 -14.90 -7.16
CA TYR A 40 -4.18 -13.64 -7.41
C TYR A 40 -5.60 -13.89 -7.91
N ILE A 41 -6.60 -13.44 -7.16
CA ILE A 41 -8.02 -13.63 -7.51
C ILE A 41 -8.67 -12.37 -8.09
N GLY A 42 -8.06 -11.20 -7.91
CA GLY A 42 -8.61 -9.94 -8.39
C GLY A 42 -8.04 -8.71 -7.69
N SER A 43 -8.39 -7.56 -8.27
CA SER A 43 -8.18 -6.22 -7.73
C SER A 43 -9.49 -5.48 -7.90
N PHE A 44 -9.77 -4.57 -6.98
CA PHE A 44 -11.01 -3.82 -6.95
C PHE A 44 -10.72 -2.35 -6.69
N ASP A 45 -11.32 -1.49 -7.51
CA ASP A 45 -11.29 -0.04 -7.34
C ASP A 45 -12.70 0.44 -7.00
N PRO A 46 -12.95 0.95 -5.77
CA PRO A 46 -14.26 1.44 -5.38
C PRO A 46 -14.70 2.69 -6.16
N SER A 47 -13.78 3.43 -6.79
CA SER A 47 -14.13 4.61 -7.60
C SER A 47 -14.56 4.27 -9.03
N GLY A 48 -14.23 3.08 -9.53
CA GLY A 48 -14.50 2.63 -10.89
C GLY A 48 -13.77 3.42 -12.00
N ASN A 49 -12.90 4.36 -11.64
CA ASN A 49 -12.19 5.25 -12.57
C ASN A 49 -10.72 5.50 -12.18
N ASN A 50 -10.17 4.65 -11.31
CA ASN A 50 -8.81 4.71 -10.78
C ASN A 50 -8.46 6.04 -10.09
N SER A 51 -9.45 6.72 -9.49
CA SER A 51 -9.24 7.96 -8.74
C SER A 51 -9.14 7.75 -7.22
N SER A 52 -9.36 6.52 -6.74
CA SER A 52 -9.22 6.15 -5.33
C SER A 52 -7.86 5.55 -5.02
N SER A 53 -7.40 5.77 -3.80
CA SER A 53 -6.38 4.92 -3.16
C SER A 53 -7.03 4.06 -2.07
N THR A 54 -6.25 3.24 -1.37
CA THR A 54 -6.67 2.59 -0.14
C THR A 54 -5.57 2.75 0.90
N GLU A 55 -5.85 3.52 1.95
CA GLU A 55 -4.91 3.69 3.08
C GLU A 55 -5.22 2.69 4.21
N ILE A 56 -6.49 2.50 4.53
CA ILE A 56 -6.96 1.60 5.60
C ILE A 56 -8.04 0.70 5.05
N VAL A 57 -8.00 -0.57 5.45
CA VAL A 57 -9.03 -1.57 5.20
C VAL A 57 -9.37 -2.28 6.50
N VAL A 58 -10.66 -2.40 6.80
CA VAL A 58 -11.18 -3.21 7.90
C VAL A 58 -12.23 -4.17 7.37
N HIS A 59 -12.06 -5.45 7.68
CA HIS A 59 -13.03 -6.50 7.36
C HIS A 59 -13.96 -6.76 8.54
N ASP A 60 -15.26 -6.74 8.29
CA ASP A 60 -16.26 -7.27 9.21
C ASP A 60 -16.67 -8.69 8.79
N PRO A 61 -16.22 -9.74 9.50
CA PRO A 61 -16.57 -11.12 9.15
C PRO A 61 -18.05 -11.46 9.40
N ALA A 62 -18.78 -10.70 10.21
CA ALA A 62 -20.20 -10.99 10.46
C ALA A 62 -21.08 -10.59 9.27
N THR A 63 -20.74 -9.49 8.59
CA THR A 63 -21.49 -8.96 7.44
C THR A 63 -20.77 -9.15 6.11
N GLN A 64 -19.53 -9.66 6.15
CA GLN A 64 -18.62 -9.76 5.00
C GLN A 64 -18.47 -8.43 4.26
N ARG A 65 -18.28 -7.34 5.01
CA ARG A 65 -18.06 -6.01 4.46
C ARG A 65 -16.61 -5.58 4.64
N LEU A 66 -16.08 -4.84 3.68
CA LEU A 66 -14.87 -4.03 3.86
C LEU A 66 -15.26 -2.58 4.08
N PHE A 67 -14.55 -1.95 5.00
CA PHE A 67 -14.61 -0.52 5.27
C PHE A 67 -13.27 0.07 4.89
N THR A 68 -13.27 0.92 3.87
CA THR A 68 -12.03 1.50 3.33
C THR A 68 -12.08 3.01 3.33
N ILE A 69 -10.89 3.59 3.33
CA ILE A 69 -10.70 5.02 3.06
C ILE A 69 -9.67 5.24 1.97
N SER A 70 -10.03 6.15 1.07
CA SER A 70 -9.13 6.73 0.09
C SER A 70 -8.36 7.91 0.69
N SER A 71 -7.04 7.85 0.64
CA SER A 71 -6.16 8.99 0.99
C SER A 71 -6.08 10.05 -0.11
N LEU A 72 -6.65 9.78 -1.30
CA LEU A 72 -6.71 10.74 -2.41
C LEU A 72 -8.00 11.58 -2.41
N THR A 73 -9.11 10.96 -2.00
CA THR A 73 -10.45 11.56 -2.12
C THR A 73 -11.16 11.77 -0.79
N ASP A 74 -10.57 11.31 0.33
CA ASP A 74 -11.18 11.31 1.67
C ASP A 74 -12.58 10.65 1.69
N VAL A 75 -12.83 9.72 0.76
CA VAL A 75 -14.09 8.97 0.66
C VAL A 75 -14.02 7.75 1.56
N PHE A 76 -15.10 7.54 2.31
CA PHE A 76 -15.35 6.32 3.06
C PHE A 76 -16.21 5.38 2.22
N ASP A 77 -15.68 4.20 1.89
CA ASP A 77 -16.39 3.18 1.14
C ASP A 77 -16.79 2.01 2.05
N ILE A 78 -18.02 1.57 1.89
CA ILE A 78 -18.53 0.29 2.38
C ILE A 78 -18.64 -0.62 1.18
N ILE A 79 -17.92 -1.74 1.19
CA ILE A 79 -17.81 -2.68 0.08
C ILE A 79 -18.35 -4.03 0.52
N ASP A 80 -19.20 -4.65 -0.28
CA ASP A 80 -19.59 -6.04 -0.12
C ASP A 80 -18.43 -6.94 -0.55
N PHE A 81 -18.00 -7.79 0.36
CA PHE A 81 -16.88 -8.71 0.22
C PHE A 81 -17.30 -10.16 0.52
N SER A 82 -18.60 -10.46 0.44
CA SER A 82 -19.13 -11.82 0.55
C SER A 82 -18.55 -12.78 -0.50
N THR A 83 -18.20 -12.24 -1.67
CA THR A 83 -17.47 -12.96 -2.72
C THR A 83 -16.15 -12.23 -3.04
N PRO A 84 -15.01 -12.65 -2.48
CA PRO A 84 -13.73 -11.94 -2.60
C PRO A 84 -13.22 -11.70 -4.03
N SER A 85 -13.63 -12.52 -4.99
CA SER A 85 -13.28 -12.36 -6.42
C SER A 85 -14.12 -11.30 -7.13
N THR A 86 -15.24 -10.87 -6.55
CA THR A 86 -16.17 -9.90 -7.16
C THR A 86 -16.71 -8.92 -6.11
N PRO A 87 -15.87 -8.05 -5.52
CA PRO A 87 -16.34 -7.04 -4.58
C PRO A 87 -17.26 -6.02 -5.28
N SER A 88 -18.13 -5.37 -4.50
CA SER A 88 -19.00 -4.31 -5.03
C SER A 88 -19.24 -3.21 -4.00
N VAL A 89 -19.40 -1.96 -4.46
CA VAL A 89 -19.65 -0.83 -3.55
C VAL A 89 -21.09 -0.88 -3.05
N VAL A 90 -21.27 -0.90 -1.73
CA VAL A 90 -22.56 -0.80 -1.05
C VAL A 90 -22.93 0.66 -0.80
N LYS A 91 -21.98 1.45 -0.31
CA LYS A 91 -22.18 2.87 0.01
C LYS A 91 -20.85 3.62 -0.10
N GLN A 92 -20.92 4.84 -0.62
CA GLN A 92 -19.84 5.81 -0.53
C GLN A 92 -20.35 7.01 0.25
N SER A 93 -19.62 7.41 1.28
CA SER A 93 -19.92 8.63 2.01
C SER A 93 -18.91 9.70 1.63
N HIS A 94 -19.40 10.72 0.91
CA HIS A 94 -18.64 11.90 0.51
C HIS A 94 -18.77 12.99 1.58
N GLY A 95 -17.71 13.77 1.81
CA GLY A 95 -17.81 15.01 2.58
C GLY A 95 -17.66 14.86 4.10
N CYS A 96 -17.04 13.78 4.57
CA CYS A 96 -16.49 13.82 5.91
C CYS A 96 -15.23 14.67 5.91
N VAL A 97 -15.22 15.75 6.69
CA VAL A 97 -14.06 16.66 6.89
C VAL A 97 -12.94 15.98 7.70
N TRP A 98 -12.88 14.66 7.64
CA TRP A 98 -12.28 13.79 8.61
C TRP A 98 -11.26 12.92 7.88
N ARG A 99 -9.98 13.20 8.10
CA ARG A 99 -8.92 12.30 7.65
C ARG A 99 -8.91 11.13 8.63
N TYR A 100 -9.23 9.93 8.17
CA TYR A 100 -9.37 8.78 9.05
C TYR A 100 -8.06 7.98 9.14
N TYR A 101 -7.54 7.79 10.35
CA TYR A 101 -6.18 7.22 10.54
C TYR A 101 -6.15 5.81 11.14
N LYS A 102 -7.28 5.37 11.72
CA LYS A 102 -7.47 4.05 12.33
C LYS A 102 -8.95 3.70 12.33
N TYR A 103 -9.24 2.43 12.09
CA TYR A 103 -10.55 1.85 12.27
C TYR A 103 -10.47 0.63 13.18
N CYS A 104 -11.43 0.49 14.09
CA CYS A 104 -11.68 -0.76 14.82
C CYS A 104 -13.18 -1.07 14.79
N ARG A 105 -13.49 -2.36 14.75
CA ARG A 105 -14.86 -2.87 14.76
C ARG A 105 -15.09 -3.68 16.01
N GLU A 106 -16.12 -3.31 16.76
CA GLU A 106 -16.57 -4.05 17.93
C GLU A 106 -18.10 -3.98 18.00
N ASN A 107 -18.77 -5.12 18.11
CA ASN A 107 -20.23 -5.21 18.29
C ASN A 107 -21.08 -4.41 17.28
N GLY A 108 -20.66 -4.33 16.02
CA GLY A 108 -21.40 -3.62 14.96
C GLY A 108 -21.18 -2.10 14.92
N ILE A 109 -20.23 -1.61 15.69
CA ILE A 109 -19.79 -0.20 15.67
C ILE A 109 -18.42 -0.12 14.99
N ILE A 110 -18.23 0.93 14.20
CA ILE A 110 -16.98 1.29 13.55
C ILE A 110 -16.50 2.58 14.18
N ALA A 111 -15.35 2.55 14.85
CA ALA A 111 -14.71 3.77 15.35
C ALA A 111 -13.68 4.27 14.34
N ALA A 112 -13.68 5.57 14.10
CA ALA A 112 -12.86 6.22 13.08
C ALA A 112 -12.18 7.45 13.68
N ALA A 113 -10.84 7.47 13.70
CA ALA A 113 -10.08 8.59 14.25
C ALA A 113 -9.92 9.70 13.21
N SER A 114 -10.37 10.92 13.53
CA SER A 114 -10.48 12.04 12.62
C SER A 114 -9.71 13.27 13.10
N GLN A 115 -9.10 14.03 12.18
CA GLN A 115 -8.63 15.39 12.46
C GLN A 115 -8.68 16.29 11.21
N THR A 116 -9.02 17.56 11.38
CA THR A 116 -8.96 18.58 10.32
C THR A 116 -7.57 19.22 10.23
N ASN A 117 -6.88 19.38 11.37
CA ASN A 117 -5.50 19.86 11.45
C ASN A 117 -4.61 18.77 12.08
N PRO A 118 -3.60 18.26 11.35
CA PRO A 118 -2.68 17.23 11.87
C PRO A 118 -1.88 17.60 13.13
N GLN A 119 -1.82 18.89 13.47
CA GLN A 119 -1.10 19.41 14.63
C GLN A 119 -2.02 19.64 15.85
N GLN A 120 -3.33 19.47 15.70
CA GLN A 120 -4.32 19.65 16.76
C GLN A 120 -4.81 18.30 17.27
N ASN A 121 -5.51 18.30 18.40
CA ASN A 121 -6.19 17.11 18.88
C ASN A 121 -7.25 16.66 17.87
N GLY A 122 -7.27 15.37 17.56
CA GLY A 122 -8.32 14.74 16.77
C GLY A 122 -9.56 14.39 17.60
N SER A 123 -10.56 13.84 16.92
CA SER A 123 -11.78 13.25 17.50
C SER A 123 -11.91 11.78 17.08
N VAL A 124 -12.70 11.02 17.83
CA VAL A 124 -13.15 9.68 17.41
C VAL A 124 -14.62 9.76 17.05
N VAL A 125 -14.95 9.19 15.91
CA VAL A 125 -16.22 9.31 15.20
C VAL A 125 -16.73 7.87 15.07
N PHE A 126 -17.91 7.56 15.61
CA PHE A 126 -18.48 6.21 15.60
C PHE A 126 -19.59 6.07 14.55
N PHE A 127 -19.55 5.00 13.76
CA PHE A 127 -20.59 4.67 12.78
C PHE A 127 -21.21 3.31 13.07
N ASP A 128 -22.45 3.10 12.64
CA ASP A 128 -22.97 1.76 12.44
C ASP A 128 -22.36 1.10 11.18
N ILE A 129 -22.61 -0.20 11.00
CA ILE A 129 -22.15 -0.97 9.82
C ILE A 129 -22.70 -0.49 8.47
N ASN A 130 -23.70 0.41 8.48
CA ASN A 130 -24.30 1.01 7.29
C ASN A 130 -23.75 2.43 7.04
N GLY A 131 -22.78 2.88 7.84
CA GLY A 131 -22.16 4.19 7.74
C GLY A 131 -23.10 5.32 8.17
N ASN A 132 -23.93 5.10 9.19
CA ASN A 132 -24.72 6.13 9.85
C ASN A 132 -24.05 6.56 11.16
N PHE A 133 -24.20 7.84 11.51
CA PHE A 133 -23.59 8.49 12.68
C PHE A 133 -24.56 8.66 13.84
#